data_AF-E4TUS8-F1
#
_entry.id   AF-E4TUS8-F1
#
_cell.length_a   1.000
_cell.length_b   1.000
_cell.length_c   1.000
_cell.angle_alpha   90.00
_cell.angle_beta   90.00
_cell.angle_gamma   90.00
#
_symmetry.space_group_name_H-M   'P 1'
#
loop_
_entity.id
_entity.type
_entity.pdbx_description
1 polymer ?
#
loop_
_entity_poly.entity_id
_entity_poly.type
_entity_poly.pdbx_seq_one_letter_code
_entity_poly.pdbx_strand_id
1 'polypeptide(L)'
;MRLNFLLVLSSFFVLSCGQNDSEENNQDPLWDLEQQVFEKGEDIEIEEINKSIEKANTMRLSWAYSPITIAIKIAGQQMISPEVKILAKSKSGNELITHTVVMIEKKNLQDDSVNDQYFRIELKLGGSIWQVMDIKKAWNCKANRGHSEINAELCK
;
A
#
# COMPACT_ATOMS: atom_id res chain seq x y z
N MET A 1 77.04 38.76 -7.98
CA MET A 1 77.17 37.83 -6.84
C MET A 1 75.76 37.44 -6.43
N ARG A 2 75.48 36.13 -6.48
CA ARG A 2 74.25 35.37 -6.14
C ARG A 2 73.06 36.14 -5.53
N LEU A 3 71.84 35.86 -6.03
CA LEU A 3 70.87 35.08 -5.25
C LEU A 3 69.72 34.57 -6.14
N ASN A 4 69.60 33.25 -6.19
CA ASN A 4 68.43 32.52 -6.68
C ASN A 4 67.23 32.82 -5.76
N PHE A 5 66.06 33.11 -6.31
CA PHE A 5 64.81 32.94 -5.59
C PHE A 5 63.87 32.04 -6.39
N LEU A 6 63.65 30.87 -5.82
CA LEU A 6 62.80 29.79 -6.31
C LEU A 6 61.33 30.24 -6.38
N LEU A 7 60.72 30.07 -7.55
CA LEU A 7 59.27 30.08 -7.73
C LEU A 7 58.69 28.80 -7.10
N VAL A 8 57.96 28.94 -6.00
CA VAL A 8 57.09 27.88 -5.47
C VAL A 8 55.71 28.07 -6.10
N LEU A 9 55.42 27.27 -7.12
CA LEU A 9 54.08 27.10 -7.68
C LEU A 9 53.27 26.21 -6.75
N SER A 10 52.40 26.83 -5.94
CA SER A 10 51.36 26.14 -5.19
C SER A 10 50.18 25.84 -6.11
N SER A 11 50.17 24.64 -6.69
CA SER A 11 49.01 24.09 -7.40
C SER A 11 47.88 23.83 -6.41
N PHE A 12 46.86 24.70 -6.42
CA PHE A 12 45.57 24.40 -5.80
C PHE A 12 44.82 23.38 -6.68
N PHE A 13 44.96 22.10 -6.35
CA PHE A 13 44.02 21.07 -6.81
C PHE A 13 42.70 21.26 -6.03
N VAL A 14 41.74 21.94 -6.63
CA VAL A 14 40.36 21.93 -6.14
C VAL A 14 39.74 20.62 -6.60
N LEU A 15 39.87 19.58 -5.79
CA LEU A 15 39.03 18.39 -5.87
C LEU A 15 37.61 18.83 -5.51
N SER A 16 36.86 19.28 -6.51
CA SER A 16 35.42 19.37 -6.43
C SER A 16 34.88 17.94 -6.38
N CYS A 17 34.77 17.38 -5.18
CA CYS A 17 33.89 16.26 -4.92
C CYS A 17 32.47 16.73 -5.26
N GLY A 18 32.05 16.53 -6.51
CA GLY A 18 30.65 16.55 -6.86
C GLY A 18 29.98 15.43 -6.08
N GLN A 19 29.43 15.77 -4.91
CA GLN A 19 28.37 15.00 -4.30
C GLN A 19 27.20 15.02 -5.27
N ASN A 20 27.15 14.02 -6.14
CA ASN A 20 25.87 13.54 -6.64
C ASN A 20 25.20 12.88 -5.44
N ASP A 21 24.53 13.70 -4.63
CA ASP A 21 23.49 13.22 -3.73
C ASP A 21 22.31 12.84 -4.62
N SER A 22 22.44 11.71 -5.34
CA SER A 22 21.27 10.98 -5.78
C SER A 22 20.66 10.40 -4.51
N GLU A 23 19.75 11.17 -3.90
CA GLU A 23 18.78 10.64 -2.94
C GLU A 23 18.03 9.51 -3.65
N GLU A 24 18.56 8.30 -3.54
CA GLU A 24 17.87 7.08 -3.84
C GLU A 24 16.74 7.00 -2.81
N ASN A 25 15.59 7.53 -3.22
CA ASN A 25 14.37 7.55 -2.42
C ASN A 25 13.96 6.09 -2.19
N ASN A 26 14.47 5.50 -1.10
CA ASN A 26 14.18 4.16 -0.59
C ASN A 26 12.76 4.10 0.00
N GLN A 27 11.79 4.75 -0.63
CA GLN A 27 10.38 4.52 -0.35
C GLN A 27 10.00 3.21 -1.03
N ASP A 28 9.68 2.20 -0.21
CA ASP A 28 9.12 0.94 -0.67
C ASP A 28 7.94 1.28 -1.63
N PRO A 29 8.00 0.88 -2.92
CA PRO A 29 7.00 1.21 -3.95
C PRO A 29 5.57 0.85 -3.55
N LEU A 30 5.44 0.03 -2.51
CA LEU A 30 4.17 -0.34 -1.91
C LEU A 30 3.47 0.77 -1.12
N TRP A 31 4.22 1.71 -0.55
CA TRP A 31 3.62 2.88 0.13
C TRP A 31 2.90 3.77 -0.86
N ASP A 32 3.49 3.97 -2.03
CA ASP A 32 2.89 4.78 -3.08
C ASP A 32 1.60 4.15 -3.60
N LEU A 33 1.56 2.80 -3.67
CA LEU A 33 0.36 2.08 -4.07
C LEU A 33 -0.76 2.20 -3.01
N GLU A 34 -0.45 1.99 -1.73
CA GLU A 34 -1.44 2.15 -0.65
C GLU A 34 -1.99 3.57 -0.60
N GLN A 35 -1.12 4.58 -0.74
CA GLN A 35 -1.51 5.98 -0.75
C GLN A 35 -2.40 6.31 -1.96
N GLN A 36 -2.06 5.82 -3.17
CA GLN A 36 -2.89 6.02 -4.36
C GLN A 36 -4.29 5.43 -4.19
N VAL A 37 -4.40 4.23 -3.61
CA VAL A 37 -5.70 3.60 -3.33
C VAL A 37 -6.46 4.36 -2.25
N PHE A 38 -5.77 4.90 -1.25
CA PHE A 38 -6.38 5.74 -0.22
C PHE A 38 -7.01 7.02 -0.80
N GLU A 39 -6.29 7.67 -1.71
CA GLU A 39 -6.69 8.97 -2.29
C GLU A 39 -7.70 8.84 -3.43
N LYS A 40 -7.53 7.83 -4.31
CA LYS A 40 -8.31 7.67 -5.54
C LYS A 40 -9.37 6.56 -5.46
N GLY A 41 -9.43 5.84 -4.35
CA GLY A 41 -10.38 4.74 -4.15
C GLY A 41 -11.76 5.20 -3.68
N GLU A 42 -12.78 4.42 -4.00
CA GLU A 42 -14.14 4.59 -3.47
C GLU A 42 -14.21 4.07 -2.04
N ASP A 43 -14.98 4.78 -1.21
CA ASP A 43 -15.34 4.34 0.13
C ASP A 43 -16.35 3.20 0.08
N ILE A 44 -16.12 2.15 0.87
CA ILE A 44 -17.09 1.09 1.08
C ILE A 44 -17.71 1.24 2.47
N GLU A 45 -19.03 1.13 2.55
CA GLU A 45 -19.78 1.18 3.80
C GLU A 45 -19.38 0.03 4.75
N ILE A 46 -19.00 0.38 5.99
CA ILE A 46 -18.41 -0.55 6.95
C ILE A 46 -19.39 -1.07 8.02
N GLU A 47 -20.57 -0.48 8.14
CA GLU A 47 -21.49 -0.78 9.25
C GLU A 47 -21.92 -2.26 9.25
N GLU A 48 -22.44 -2.74 8.12
CA GLU A 48 -22.86 -4.14 7.97
C GLU A 48 -21.68 -5.13 8.04
N ILE A 49 -20.49 -4.69 7.62
CA ILE A 49 -19.26 -5.49 7.71
C ILE A 49 -18.88 -5.68 9.17
N ASN A 50 -18.88 -4.62 9.98
CA ASN A 50 -18.57 -4.69 11.40
C ASN A 50 -19.61 -5.55 12.16
N LYS A 51 -20.91 -5.40 11.87
CA LYS A 51 -21.95 -6.30 12.42
C LYS A 51 -21.68 -7.77 12.07
N SER A 52 -21.24 -8.06 10.84
CA SER A 52 -20.87 -9.41 10.40
C SER A 52 -19.66 -9.96 11.16
N ILE A 53 -18.65 -9.14 11.42
CA ILE A 53 -17.47 -9.52 12.22
C ILE A 53 -17.86 -9.82 13.66
N GLU A 54 -18.67 -8.98 14.30
CA GLU A 54 -19.14 -9.19 15.68
C GLU A 54 -19.94 -10.49 15.82
N LYS A 55 -20.84 -10.75 14.86
CA LYS A 55 -21.60 -12.01 14.80
C LYS A 55 -20.66 -13.20 14.63
N ALA A 56 -19.69 -13.11 13.74
CA ALA A 56 -18.72 -14.18 13.50
C ALA A 56 -17.81 -14.45 14.70
N ASN A 57 -17.38 -13.40 15.40
CA ASN A 57 -16.63 -13.53 16.65
C ASN A 57 -17.46 -14.21 17.75
N THR A 58 -18.75 -13.85 17.88
CA THR A 58 -19.68 -14.51 18.81
C THR A 58 -19.85 -16.00 18.49
N MET A 59 -19.91 -16.33 17.20
CA MET A 59 -19.97 -17.70 16.70
C MET A 59 -18.60 -18.42 16.68
N ARG A 60 -17.53 -17.75 17.12
CA ARG A 60 -16.14 -18.27 17.12
C ARG A 60 -15.66 -18.73 15.75
N LEU A 61 -16.07 -18.04 14.69
CA LEU A 61 -15.59 -18.32 13.34
C LEU A 61 -14.16 -17.83 13.18
N SER A 62 -13.27 -18.71 12.72
CA SER A 62 -11.82 -18.44 12.65
C SER A 62 -11.45 -17.20 11.85
N TRP A 63 -12.24 -16.85 10.83
CA TRP A 63 -11.95 -15.71 9.96
C TRP A 63 -12.05 -14.34 10.67
N ALA A 64 -12.74 -14.25 11.81
CA ALA A 64 -12.97 -13.00 12.53
C ALA A 64 -11.84 -12.63 13.52
N TYR A 65 -10.81 -13.47 13.68
CA TYR A 65 -9.77 -13.27 14.70
C TYR A 65 -8.48 -12.64 14.18
N SER A 66 -8.29 -12.60 12.85
CA SER A 66 -7.09 -12.02 12.24
C SER A 66 -7.47 -10.89 11.28
N PRO A 67 -6.76 -9.75 11.32
CA PRO A 67 -7.01 -8.64 10.40
C PRO A 67 -6.84 -9.08 8.94
N ILE A 68 -5.92 -10.00 8.67
CA ILE A 68 -5.68 -10.54 7.32
C ILE A 68 -6.86 -11.40 6.86
N THR A 69 -7.38 -12.29 7.70
CA THR A 69 -8.51 -13.16 7.31
C THR A 69 -9.81 -12.37 7.16
N ILE A 70 -10.00 -11.32 7.98
CA ILE A 70 -11.10 -10.37 7.81
C ILE A 70 -10.96 -9.65 6.46
N ALA A 71 -9.78 -9.11 6.16
CA ALA A 71 -9.52 -8.42 4.90
C ALA A 71 -9.78 -9.30 3.67
N ILE A 72 -9.33 -10.57 3.70
CA ILE A 72 -9.60 -11.56 2.64
C ILE A 72 -11.11 -11.82 2.50
N LYS A 73 -11.83 -11.93 3.62
CA LYS A 73 -13.29 -12.13 3.61
C LYS A 73 -14.01 -10.95 2.97
N ILE A 74 -13.60 -9.71 3.29
CA ILE A 74 -14.16 -8.46 2.75
C ILE A 74 -13.88 -8.32 1.26
N ALA A 75 -12.63 -8.53 0.83
CA ALA A 75 -12.23 -8.41 -0.57
C ALA A 75 -12.89 -9.45 -1.50
N GLY A 76 -13.57 -10.43 -0.89
CA GLY A 76 -14.32 -11.47 -1.58
C GLY A 76 -13.43 -12.49 -2.29
N GLN A 77 -13.91 -13.73 -2.36
CA GLN A 77 -13.33 -14.78 -3.20
C GLN A 77 -13.70 -14.61 -4.69
N GLN A 78 -14.50 -13.60 -5.04
CA GLN A 78 -15.26 -13.53 -6.29
C GLN A 78 -14.48 -13.09 -7.53
N MET A 79 -13.15 -13.14 -7.53
CA MET A 79 -12.41 -12.99 -8.77
C MET A 79 -11.26 -13.98 -8.84
N ILE A 80 -11.31 -14.80 -9.88
CA ILE A 80 -10.23 -15.72 -10.27
C ILE A 80 -9.11 -14.82 -10.79
N SER A 81 -8.25 -14.40 -9.87
CA SER A 81 -7.03 -13.67 -10.17
C SER A 81 -5.89 -14.69 -10.23
N PRO A 82 -5.11 -14.74 -11.32
CA PRO A 82 -3.92 -15.59 -11.37
C PRO A 82 -2.85 -15.12 -10.37
N GLU A 83 -2.89 -13.85 -9.98
CA GLU A 83 -1.94 -13.26 -9.04
C GLU A 83 -2.68 -12.48 -7.95
N VAL A 84 -2.43 -12.85 -6.68
CA VAL A 84 -2.95 -12.15 -5.50
C VAL A 84 -1.80 -11.85 -4.57
N LYS A 85 -1.63 -10.58 -4.22
CA LYS A 85 -0.64 -10.10 -3.24
C LYS A 85 -1.37 -9.51 -2.04
N ILE A 86 -0.99 -9.96 -0.85
CA ILE A 86 -1.58 -9.49 0.42
C ILE A 86 -0.46 -8.96 1.29
N LEU A 87 -0.66 -7.76 1.80
CA LEU A 87 0.34 -7.04 2.58
C LEU A 87 -0.35 -6.44 3.79
N ALA A 88 0.26 -6.60 4.96
CA ALA A 88 -0.25 -6.06 6.20
C ALA A 88 0.81 -5.21 6.87
N LYS A 89 0.45 -3.97 7.22
CA LYS A 89 1.29 -3.06 7.99
C LYS A 89 0.66 -2.82 9.34
N SER A 90 1.43 -3.02 10.41
CA SER A 90 1.05 -2.49 11.72
C SER A 90 1.21 -0.96 11.73
N LYS A 91 0.15 -0.26 12.13
CA LYS A 91 0.19 1.15 12.55
C LYS A 91 0.38 1.28 14.06
N SER A 92 0.52 0.15 14.77
CA SER A 92 0.71 0.12 16.21
C SER A 92 2.13 0.58 16.54
N GLY A 93 2.28 1.56 17.44
CA GLY A 93 3.59 2.04 17.89
C GLY A 93 4.24 1.15 18.97
N ASN A 94 3.66 0.00 19.27
CA ASN A 94 4.07 -0.93 20.33
C ASN A 94 4.14 -2.38 19.80
N GLU A 95 4.59 -3.31 20.63
CA GLU A 95 4.76 -4.73 20.28
C GLU A 95 3.43 -5.45 19.98
N LEU A 96 2.32 -4.98 20.57
CA LEU A 96 0.99 -5.56 20.35
C LEU A 96 0.31 -4.91 19.14
N ILE A 97 0.11 -5.70 18.09
CA ILE A 97 -0.60 -5.27 16.89
C ILE A 97 -2.07 -5.02 17.24
N THR A 98 -2.44 -3.76 17.41
CA THR A 98 -3.79 -3.28 17.73
C THR A 98 -4.37 -2.40 16.64
N HIS A 99 -3.57 -2.04 15.64
CA HIS A 99 -3.97 -1.23 14.49
C HIS A 99 -3.17 -1.68 13.27
N THR A 100 -3.87 -2.02 12.19
CA THR A 100 -3.28 -2.56 10.97
C THR A 100 -3.96 -2.00 9.73
N VAL A 101 -3.19 -1.79 8.67
CA VAL A 101 -3.72 -1.61 7.31
C VAL A 101 -3.36 -2.86 6.52
N VAL A 102 -4.36 -3.46 5.86
CA VAL A 102 -4.19 -4.59 4.96
C VAL A 102 -4.46 -4.12 3.53
N MET A 103 -3.48 -4.30 2.66
CA MET A 103 -3.60 -4.11 1.22
C MET A 103 -3.77 -5.46 0.53
N ILE A 104 -4.76 -5.56 -0.35
CA ILE A 104 -4.96 -6.71 -1.23
C ILE A 104 -4.93 -6.23 -2.66
N GLU A 105 -4.01 -6.79 -3.45
CA GLU A 105 -3.84 -6.54 -4.87
C GLU A 105 -4.17 -7.83 -5.63
N LYS A 106 -5.07 -7.71 -6.60
CA LYS A 106 -5.47 -8.79 -7.52
C LYS A 106 -5.11 -8.34 -8.92
N LYS A 107 -4.12 -8.98 -9.55
CA LYS A 107 -3.65 -8.61 -10.88
C LYS A 107 -4.12 -9.54 -11.98
N ASN A 108 -4.19 -9.01 -13.19
CA ASN A 108 -4.48 -9.76 -14.41
C ASN A 108 -5.83 -10.50 -14.31
N LEU A 109 -6.86 -9.77 -13.88
CA LEU A 109 -8.21 -10.26 -13.76
C LEU A 109 -8.74 -10.74 -15.13
N GLN A 110 -9.50 -11.84 -15.08
CA GLN A 110 -10.14 -12.42 -16.28
C GLN A 110 -11.39 -11.65 -16.75
N ASP A 111 -11.75 -10.58 -16.04
CA ASP A 111 -12.80 -9.65 -16.42
C ASP A 111 -12.51 -8.98 -17.78
N ASP A 112 -13.52 -8.60 -18.56
CA ASP A 112 -13.31 -8.04 -19.90
C ASP A 112 -12.89 -6.56 -19.89
N SER A 113 -13.05 -5.89 -18.74
CA SER A 113 -12.94 -4.43 -18.59
C SER A 113 -11.91 -4.04 -17.54
N VAL A 114 -11.86 -4.75 -16.42
CA VAL A 114 -10.94 -4.50 -15.30
C VAL A 114 -9.65 -5.32 -15.47
N ASN A 115 -8.49 -4.67 -15.29
CA ASN A 115 -7.20 -5.37 -15.34
C ASN A 115 -6.75 -5.79 -13.94
N ASP A 116 -6.65 -4.85 -13.02
CA ASP A 116 -6.21 -5.08 -11.63
C ASP A 116 -7.21 -4.44 -10.66
N GLN A 117 -7.33 -5.04 -9.48
CA GLN A 117 -8.16 -4.53 -8.40
C GLN A 117 -7.38 -4.45 -7.09
N TYR A 118 -7.66 -3.39 -6.33
CA TYR A 118 -7.00 -3.06 -5.09
C TYR A 118 -8.01 -2.84 -3.98
N PHE A 119 -7.69 -3.33 -2.80
CA PHE A 119 -8.39 -3.02 -1.56
C PHE A 119 -7.39 -2.52 -0.53
N ARG A 120 -7.78 -1.46 0.17
CA ARG A 120 -7.15 -0.97 1.38
C ARG A 120 -8.14 -1.13 2.52
N ILE A 121 -7.77 -1.87 3.56
CA ILE A 121 -8.66 -2.16 4.68
C ILE A 121 -7.92 -1.80 5.96
N GLU A 122 -8.42 -0.78 6.65
CA GLU A 122 -7.87 -0.35 7.93
C GLU A 122 -8.65 -0.98 9.07
N LEU A 123 -7.97 -1.70 9.96
CA LEU A 123 -8.58 -2.38 11.10
C LEU A 123 -7.94 -1.94 12.41
N LYS A 124 -8.77 -1.83 13.44
CA LYS A 124 -8.34 -1.53 14.81
C LYS A 124 -8.97 -2.52 15.78
N LEU A 125 -8.19 -2.99 16.74
CA LEU A 125 -8.67 -3.87 17.80
C LEU A 125 -9.38 -3.04 18.87
N GLY A 126 -10.70 -3.21 18.96
CA GLY A 126 -11.55 -2.62 19.98
C GLY A 126 -11.87 -3.66 21.07
N GLY A 127 -11.19 -3.58 22.21
CA GLY A 127 -11.29 -4.62 23.24
C GLY A 127 -10.72 -5.95 22.74
N SER A 128 -11.60 -6.91 22.42
CA SER A 128 -11.22 -8.24 21.91
C SER A 128 -11.66 -8.51 20.46
N ILE A 129 -12.26 -7.51 19.78
CA ILE A 129 -12.82 -7.67 18.44
C ILE A 129 -12.14 -6.69 17.50
N TRP A 130 -11.70 -7.18 16.34
CA TRP A 130 -11.23 -6.32 15.25
C TRP A 130 -12.40 -5.59 14.62
N GLN A 131 -12.28 -4.28 14.50
CA GLN A 131 -13.25 -3.42 13.84
C GLN A 131 -12.60 -2.83 12.60
N VAL A 132 -13.33 -2.81 11.51
CA VAL A 132 -12.97 -2.09 10.30
C VAL A 132 -13.22 -0.61 10.55
N MET A 133 -12.19 0.20 10.28
CA MET A 133 -12.22 1.65 10.42
C MET A 133 -12.45 2.35 9.08
N ASP A 134 -11.90 1.78 8.00
CA ASP A 134 -11.96 2.32 6.66
C ASP A 134 -11.77 1.20 5.63
N ILE A 135 -12.44 1.32 4.50
CA ILE A 135 -12.23 0.47 3.33
C ILE A 135 -12.22 1.35 2.08
N LYS A 136 -11.11 1.29 1.34
CA LYS A 136 -11.02 1.84 -0.01
C LYS A 136 -10.89 0.73 -1.03
N LYS A 137 -11.56 0.92 -2.16
CA LYS A 137 -11.46 0.02 -3.31
C LYS A 137 -11.14 0.83 -4.56
N ALA A 138 -10.23 0.32 -5.37
CA ALA A 138 -9.85 0.94 -6.63
C ALA A 138 -9.49 -0.13 -7.65
N TRP A 139 -9.40 0.26 -8.92
CA TRP A 139 -8.99 -0.61 -10.01
C TRP A 139 -8.37 0.20 -11.14
N ASN A 140 -7.72 -0.51 -12.06
CA ASN A 140 -7.33 0.03 -13.37
C ASN A 140 -8.05 -0.78 -14.46
N CYS A 141 -8.25 -0.16 -15.61
CA CYS A 141 -8.93 -0.79 -16.73
C CYS A 141 -7.95 -1.43 -17.71
N LYS A 142 -8.44 -2.41 -18.47
CA LYS A 142 -7.75 -2.93 -19.65
C LYS A 142 -7.57 -1.82 -20.69
N ALA A 143 -6.63 -2.03 -21.61
CA ALA A 143 -6.37 -1.08 -22.68
C ALA A 143 -7.66 -0.76 -23.47
N ASN A 144 -7.91 0.53 -23.69
CA ASN A 144 -9.11 1.05 -24.37
C ASN A 144 -10.44 0.83 -23.63
N ARG A 145 -10.41 0.44 -22.35
CA ARG A 145 -11.60 0.19 -21.50
C ARG A 145 -11.78 1.22 -20.40
N GLY A 146 -11.10 2.37 -20.47
CA GLY A 146 -11.19 3.43 -19.47
C GLY A 146 -9.81 3.97 -19.10
N HIS A 147 -9.62 4.21 -17.81
CA HIS A 147 -8.38 4.71 -17.23
C HIS A 147 -7.36 3.59 -17.03
N SER A 148 -6.08 3.90 -17.30
CA SER A 148 -4.95 2.98 -17.07
C SER A 148 -4.32 3.12 -15.68
N GLU A 149 -4.59 4.24 -15.00
CA GLU A 149 -4.13 4.49 -13.64
C GLU A 149 -5.07 3.84 -12.61
N ILE A 150 -4.74 3.92 -11.33
CA ILE A 150 -5.62 3.49 -10.24
C ILE A 150 -6.71 4.56 -10.04
N ASN A 151 -7.97 4.16 -10.11
CA ASN A 151 -9.12 5.04 -9.84
C ASN A 151 -10.33 4.17 -9.42
N ALA A 152 -11.35 4.81 -8.87
CA ALA A 152 -12.65 4.22 -8.57
C ALA A 152 -13.71 4.44 -9.67
N GLU A 153 -13.37 5.15 -10.75
CA GLU A 153 -14.24 5.30 -11.91
C GLU A 153 -14.49 3.95 -12.60
N LEU A 154 -15.69 3.69 -13.09
CA LEU A 154 -16.03 2.43 -13.75
C LEU A 154 -15.29 2.27 -15.09
N CYS A 155 -14.80 1.05 -15.35
CA CYS A 155 -14.36 0.65 -16.69
C CYS A 155 -15.54 0.56 -17.66
N LYS A 156 -15.26 0.71 -18.96
CA LYS A 156 -16.24 0.79 -20.06
C LYS A 156 -16.36 -0.49 -20.88
#